data_AF-A0AAV0NIS0-F1
#
_entry.id   AF-A0AAV0NIS0-F1
#
_cell.length_a   1.000
_cell.length_b   1.000
_cell.length_c   1.000
_cell.angle_alpha   90.00
_cell.angle_beta   90.00
_cell.angle_gamma   90.00
#
_symmetry.space_group_name_H-M   'P 1'
#
loop_
_entity.id
_entity.type
_entity.pdbx_description
1 polymer ?
#
loop_
_entity_poly.entity_id
_entity_poly.type
_entity_poly.pdbx_seq_one_letter_code
_entity_poly.pdbx_strand_id
1 'polypeptide(L)'
;MASVSAISEADRLAQFRAFDATKAGVKGLVDAGVTEIPPIFYTPPEIVLDSKSSDRDKKFTFPVIDLQGAATDPAKRKEIVEKVRDASSTWGFFQVLNHGVPLNVMEEMKAGIKRFYEQDLEEKMKFFSHDLTRKIAYSSNYDLVFPQVATWKDTTVFNMAPDPPKHEELPAANREIIQEYSKEMVKMGDLIFELLSEALGLDPNYLRKKDCLRGHYIVCHYYPRCPQPDRTLGTGKHTDSDFMTILLQDHVGGLQVLHQDHWVDVTPLPGSLVINIGDLLQLCA
;
A
#
# COMPACT_ATOMS: atom_id res chain seq x y z
N MET A 1 -29.92 22.95 7.17
CA MET A 1 -28.90 22.08 6.54
C MET A 1 -28.66 22.62 5.15
N ALA A 2 -27.52 23.29 4.92
CA ALA A 2 -27.17 23.73 3.58
C ALA A 2 -26.81 22.48 2.77
N SER A 3 -27.56 22.21 1.70
CA SER A 3 -27.19 21.21 0.71
C SER A 3 -25.82 21.59 0.16
N VAL A 4 -24.83 20.72 0.33
CA VAL A 4 -23.60 20.78 -0.47
C VAL A 4 -24.08 20.70 -1.92
N SER A 5 -24.00 21.79 -2.67
CA SER A 5 -24.40 21.78 -4.08
C SER A 5 -23.54 20.73 -4.76
N ALA A 6 -24.16 19.64 -5.23
CA ALA A 6 -23.47 18.63 -5.99
C ALA A 6 -22.85 19.31 -7.21
N ILE A 7 -21.52 19.43 -7.22
CA ILE A 7 -20.78 19.86 -8.41
C ILE A 7 -21.21 18.95 -9.56
N SER A 8 -21.46 19.51 -10.74
CA SER A 8 -21.81 18.67 -11.88
C SER A 8 -20.65 17.73 -12.22
N GLU A 9 -20.92 16.60 -12.86
CA GLU A 9 -19.85 15.68 -13.31
C GLU A 9 -18.85 16.38 -14.23
N ALA A 10 -19.33 17.29 -15.08
CA ALA A 10 -18.50 18.11 -15.96
C ALA A 10 -17.57 19.04 -15.17
N ASP A 11 -18.08 19.70 -14.12
CA ASP A 11 -17.27 20.56 -13.26
C ASP A 11 -16.23 19.77 -12.46
N ARG A 12 -16.62 18.59 -11.96
CA ARG A 12 -15.71 17.67 -11.26
C ARG A 12 -14.56 17.24 -12.18
N LEU A 13 -14.88 16.85 -13.41
CA LEU A 13 -13.89 16.44 -14.40
C LEU A 13 -12.96 17.60 -14.80
N ALA A 14 -13.51 18.82 -14.97
CA ALA A 14 -12.70 20.00 -15.27
C ALA A 14 -11.73 20.34 -14.12
N GLN A 15 -12.20 20.30 -12.87
CA GLN A 15 -11.37 20.51 -11.69
C GLN A 15 -10.28 19.43 -11.57
N PHE A 16 -10.63 18.16 -11.81
CA PHE A 16 -9.65 17.07 -11.79
C PHE A 16 -8.56 17.27 -12.85
N ARG A 17 -8.93 17.62 -14.09
CA ARG A 17 -7.96 17.92 -15.16
C ARG A 17 -7.06 19.09 -14.81
N ALA A 18 -7.62 20.15 -14.20
CA ALA A 18 -6.83 21.28 -13.74
C ALA A 18 -5.83 20.88 -12.65
N PHE A 19 -6.26 20.07 -11.68
CA PHE A 19 -5.41 19.51 -10.64
C PHE A 19 -4.28 18.64 -11.24
N ASP A 20 -4.63 17.68 -12.10
CA ASP A 20 -3.69 16.77 -12.74
C ASP A 20 -2.66 17.51 -13.60
N ALA A 21 -3.09 18.55 -14.34
CA ALA A 21 -2.23 19.37 -15.16
C ALA A 21 -1.15 20.11 -14.35
N THR A 22 -1.36 20.35 -13.05
CA THR A 22 -0.32 20.93 -12.18
C THR A 22 0.85 19.97 -11.96
N LYS A 23 0.60 18.66 -12.01
CA LYS A 23 1.56 17.58 -11.68
C LYS A 23 2.14 17.68 -10.25
N ALA A 24 1.61 18.58 -9.44
CA ALA A 24 2.10 18.87 -8.10
C ALA A 24 1.56 17.88 -7.06
N GLY A 25 0.49 17.16 -7.41
CA GLY A 25 -0.16 16.21 -6.53
C GLY A 25 -0.82 16.88 -5.33
N VAL A 26 -1.28 16.06 -4.40
CA VAL A 26 -1.87 16.49 -3.13
C VAL A 26 -0.84 17.22 -2.27
N LYS A 27 0.43 16.79 -2.31
CA LYS A 27 1.52 17.50 -1.61
C LYS A 27 1.65 18.94 -2.07
N GLY A 28 1.55 19.20 -3.37
CA GLY A 28 1.56 20.56 -3.91
C GLY A 28 0.42 21.45 -3.39
N LEU A 29 -0.77 20.87 -3.16
CA LEU A 29 -1.88 21.60 -2.52
C LEU A 29 -1.54 21.97 -1.08
N VAL A 30 -0.97 21.03 -0.31
CA VAL A 30 -0.55 21.28 1.07
C VAL A 30 0.55 22.34 1.14
N ASP A 31 1.53 22.29 0.26
CA ASP A 31 2.63 23.26 0.18
C ASP A 31 2.13 24.67 -0.19
N ALA A 32 1.03 24.75 -0.96
CA ALA A 32 0.33 26.01 -1.25
C ALA A 32 -0.51 26.55 -0.07
N GLY A 33 -0.58 25.83 1.06
CA GLY A 33 -1.25 26.28 2.28
C GLY A 33 -2.76 26.16 2.27
N VAL A 34 -3.33 25.19 1.55
CA VAL A 34 -4.78 24.98 1.51
C VAL A 34 -5.35 24.70 2.91
N THR A 35 -6.45 25.38 3.24
CA THR A 35 -7.21 25.20 4.49
C THR A 35 -8.52 24.45 4.28
N GLU A 36 -9.00 24.39 3.02
CA GLU A 36 -10.13 23.57 2.59
C GLU A 36 -9.68 22.69 1.42
N ILE A 37 -10.07 21.41 1.44
CA ILE A 37 -9.71 20.50 0.35
C ILE A 37 -10.63 20.72 -0.85
N PRO A 38 -10.12 20.64 -2.09
CA PRO A 38 -10.94 20.77 -3.29
C PRO A 38 -12.10 19.75 -3.33
N PRO A 39 -13.29 20.12 -3.83
CA PRO A 39 -14.47 19.24 -3.88
C PRO A 39 -14.26 17.90 -4.62
N ILE A 40 -13.27 17.81 -5.51
CA ILE A 40 -12.91 16.55 -6.19
C ILE A 40 -12.47 15.44 -5.20
N PHE A 41 -11.99 15.83 -4.00
CA PHE A 41 -11.59 14.92 -2.92
C PHE A 41 -12.71 14.61 -1.93
N TYR A 42 -13.90 15.20 -2.09
CA TYR A 42 -15.02 14.94 -1.19
C TYR A 42 -15.58 13.54 -1.42
N THR A 43 -15.34 12.67 -0.45
CA THR A 43 -15.92 11.33 -0.38
C THR A 43 -17.38 11.42 0.08
N PRO A 44 -18.32 10.72 -0.58
CA PRO A 44 -19.71 10.63 -0.16
C PRO A 44 -19.82 10.30 1.34
N PRO A 45 -20.66 11.01 2.11
CA PRO A 45 -20.76 10.83 3.55
C PRO A 45 -21.08 9.39 3.97
N GLU A 46 -21.83 8.64 3.15
CA GLU A 46 -22.16 7.24 3.39
C GLU A 46 -20.91 6.37 3.44
N ILE A 47 -19.96 6.61 2.52
CA ILE A 47 -18.69 5.87 2.45
C ILE A 47 -17.79 6.25 3.64
N VAL A 48 -17.74 7.54 3.99
CA VAL A 48 -16.94 8.01 5.14
C VAL A 48 -17.48 7.47 6.47
N LEU A 49 -18.81 7.34 6.59
CA LEU A 49 -19.44 6.76 7.78
C LEU A 49 -19.22 5.26 7.85
N ASP A 50 -19.33 4.55 6.71
CA ASP A 50 -19.07 3.13 6.61
C ASP A 50 -17.61 2.81 6.96
N SER A 51 -16.65 3.65 6.57
CA SER A 51 -15.23 3.46 6.86
C SER A 51 -14.80 3.81 8.30
N LYS A 52 -15.71 4.25 9.18
CA LYS A 52 -15.32 4.51 10.57
C LYS A 52 -15.12 3.18 11.30
N SER A 53 -13.95 3.03 11.91
CA SER A 53 -13.63 1.92 12.79
C SER A 53 -14.74 1.72 13.83
N SER A 54 -15.33 0.53 13.82
CA SER A 54 -16.44 0.13 14.68
C SER A 54 -15.97 -0.68 15.89
N ASP A 55 -14.66 -0.62 16.20
CA ASP A 55 -13.97 -1.33 17.28
C ASP A 55 -14.50 -1.02 18.70
N ARG A 56 -15.53 -0.17 18.84
CA ARG A 56 -16.10 0.22 20.13
C ARG A 56 -16.87 -0.92 20.82
N ASP A 57 -17.41 -1.87 20.06
CA ASP A 57 -18.30 -2.91 20.62
C ASP A 57 -17.77 -4.35 20.48
N LYS A 58 -16.78 -4.60 19.62
CA LYS A 58 -16.14 -5.91 19.44
C LYS A 58 -14.63 -5.78 19.54
N LYS A 59 -14.01 -6.50 20.49
CA LYS A 59 -12.55 -6.59 20.59
C LYS A 59 -12.03 -7.57 19.55
N PHE A 60 -11.67 -7.08 18.38
CA PHE A 60 -10.93 -7.89 17.41
C PHE A 60 -9.45 -7.97 17.80
N THR A 61 -8.81 -9.11 17.55
CA THR A 61 -7.36 -9.28 17.73
C THR A 61 -6.74 -9.53 16.37
N PHE A 62 -6.11 -8.51 15.79
CA PHE A 62 -5.45 -8.62 14.50
C PHE A 62 -4.30 -9.64 14.58
N PRO A 63 -4.16 -10.59 13.63
CA PRO A 63 -3.15 -11.65 13.74
C PRO A 63 -1.74 -11.09 13.65
N VAL A 64 -0.88 -11.48 14.61
CA VAL A 64 0.54 -11.17 14.62
C VAL A 64 1.33 -12.47 14.68
N ILE A 65 2.24 -12.67 13.73
CA ILE A 65 3.02 -13.89 13.56
C ILE A 65 4.50 -13.60 13.70
N ASP A 66 5.15 -14.22 14.68
CA ASP A 66 6.60 -14.19 14.83
C ASP A 66 7.24 -15.22 13.89
N LEU A 67 8.06 -14.77 12.93
CA LEU A 67 8.74 -15.62 11.96
C LEU A 67 10.11 -16.12 12.44
N GLN A 68 10.49 -15.83 13.68
CA GLN A 68 11.76 -16.28 14.23
C GLN A 68 11.86 -17.82 14.19
N GLY A 69 12.85 -18.32 13.45
CA GLY A 69 13.10 -19.75 13.31
C GLY A 69 12.31 -20.43 12.19
N ALA A 70 11.51 -19.70 11.40
CA ALA A 70 10.77 -20.25 10.26
C ALA A 70 11.66 -21.02 9.27
N ALA A 71 12.92 -20.58 9.11
CA ALA A 71 13.89 -21.17 8.19
C ALA A 71 14.84 -22.19 8.86
N THR A 72 14.92 -22.23 10.19
CA THR A 72 16.00 -22.96 10.90
C THR A 72 15.49 -24.02 11.88
N ASP A 73 14.22 -23.95 12.30
CA ASP A 73 13.64 -24.83 13.31
C ASP A 73 12.34 -25.47 12.76
N PRO A 74 12.36 -26.79 12.46
CA PRO A 74 11.20 -27.48 11.90
C PRO A 74 9.96 -27.46 12.81
N ALA A 75 10.13 -27.47 14.14
CA ALA A 75 9.01 -27.42 15.07
C ALA A 75 8.34 -26.04 15.03
N LYS A 76 9.15 -24.98 15.08
CA LYS A 76 8.65 -23.60 14.93
C LYS A 76 8.03 -23.36 13.56
N ARG A 77 8.63 -23.86 12.48
CA ARG A 77 8.06 -23.74 11.14
C ARG A 77 6.65 -24.31 11.08
N LYS A 78 6.42 -25.49 11.65
CA LYS A 78 5.09 -26.10 11.70
C LYS A 78 4.08 -25.22 12.43
N GLU A 79 4.44 -24.65 13.58
CA GLU A 79 3.57 -23.73 14.31
C GLU A 79 3.28 -22.45 13.51
N ILE A 80 4.29 -21.90 12.84
CA ILE A 80 4.16 -20.71 11.99
C ILE A 80 3.22 -20.99 10.80
N VAL A 81 3.37 -22.14 10.14
CA VAL A 81 2.49 -22.56 9.03
C VAL A 81 1.03 -22.63 9.47
N GLU A 82 0.73 -23.16 10.65
CA GLU A 82 -0.65 -23.18 11.16
C GLU A 82 -1.19 -21.77 11.46
N LYS A 83 -0.36 -20.87 12.00
CA LYS A 83 -0.75 -19.47 12.20
C LYS A 83 -1.01 -18.75 10.88
N VAL A 84 -0.17 -19.00 9.87
CA VAL A 84 -0.35 -18.45 8.51
C VAL A 84 -1.62 -18.99 7.88
N ARG A 85 -1.93 -20.29 8.05
CA ARG A 85 -3.18 -20.92 7.61
C ARG A 85 -4.40 -20.23 8.23
N ASP A 86 -4.41 -20.10 9.55
CA ASP A 86 -5.52 -19.50 10.29
C ASP A 86 -5.73 -18.03 9.89
N ALA A 87 -4.67 -17.22 9.91
CA ALA A 87 -4.76 -15.81 9.57
C ALA A 87 -5.17 -15.57 8.10
N SER A 88 -4.59 -16.33 7.16
CA SER A 88 -4.94 -16.20 5.74
C SER A 88 -6.40 -16.58 5.46
N SER A 89 -6.94 -17.60 6.15
CA SER A 89 -8.31 -18.09 5.91
C SER A 89 -9.40 -17.32 6.65
N THR A 90 -9.08 -16.70 7.78
CA THR A 90 -10.06 -15.98 8.60
C THR A 90 -10.00 -14.46 8.41
N TRP A 91 -8.80 -13.92 8.21
CA TRP A 91 -8.57 -12.48 8.05
C TRP A 91 -8.19 -12.08 6.63
N GLY A 92 -7.44 -12.93 5.92
CA GLY A 92 -6.75 -12.54 4.69
C GLY A 92 -5.61 -11.53 4.91
N PHE A 93 -5.30 -11.23 6.18
CA PHE A 93 -4.33 -10.22 6.62
C PHE A 93 -3.61 -10.70 7.88
N PHE A 94 -2.33 -10.36 8.03
CA PHE A 94 -1.58 -10.55 9.27
C PHE A 94 -0.33 -9.68 9.33
N GLN A 95 0.13 -9.35 10.53
CA GLN A 95 1.43 -8.73 10.77
C GLN A 95 2.48 -9.81 10.99
N VAL A 96 3.70 -9.54 10.53
CA VAL A 96 4.85 -10.40 10.76
C VAL A 96 5.95 -9.66 11.53
N LEU A 97 6.57 -10.36 12.46
CA LEU A 97 7.73 -9.91 13.24
C LEU A 97 8.92 -10.84 13.01
N ASN A 98 10.13 -10.38 13.33
CA ASN A 98 11.37 -11.15 13.20
C ASN A 98 11.54 -11.83 11.83
N HIS A 99 11.08 -11.15 10.77
CA HIS A 99 11.03 -11.63 9.40
C HIS A 99 12.38 -11.60 8.67
N GLY A 100 13.44 -11.08 9.31
CA GLY A 100 14.81 -11.10 8.80
C GLY A 100 15.20 -9.93 7.89
N VAL A 101 14.24 -9.08 7.50
CA VAL A 101 14.55 -7.84 6.76
C VAL A 101 15.24 -6.85 7.72
N PRO A 102 16.41 -6.29 7.38
CA PRO A 102 17.12 -5.37 8.27
C PRO A 102 16.31 -4.10 8.58
N LEU A 103 16.27 -3.71 9.85
CA LEU A 103 15.53 -2.51 10.30
C LEU A 103 16.02 -1.24 9.59
N ASN A 104 17.33 -1.10 9.39
CA ASN A 104 17.91 0.05 8.69
C ASN A 104 17.41 0.17 7.25
N VAL A 105 17.17 -0.96 6.56
CA VAL A 105 16.64 -0.96 5.18
C VAL A 105 15.19 -0.45 5.18
N MET A 106 14.36 -0.89 6.14
CA MET A 106 12.98 -0.40 6.25
C MET A 106 12.90 1.08 6.63
N GLU A 107 13.70 1.53 7.60
CA GLU A 107 13.73 2.94 8.00
C GLU A 107 14.28 3.84 6.89
N GLU A 108 15.34 3.43 6.21
CA GLU A 108 15.90 4.18 5.10
C GLU A 108 14.96 4.20 3.90
N MET A 109 14.16 3.15 3.67
CA MET A 109 13.16 3.15 2.61
C MET A 109 12.09 4.21 2.88
N LYS A 110 11.55 4.29 4.10
CA LYS A 110 10.62 5.34 4.50
C LYS A 110 11.23 6.74 4.36
N ALA A 111 12.47 6.90 4.83
CA ALA A 111 13.19 8.17 4.72
C ALA A 111 13.45 8.57 3.26
N GLY A 112 13.84 7.63 2.40
CA GLY A 112 14.11 7.86 0.98
C GLY A 112 12.87 8.27 0.19
N ILE A 113 11.73 7.61 0.43
CA ILE A 113 10.47 8.01 -0.16
C ILE A 113 10.06 9.41 0.33
N LYS A 114 10.18 9.70 1.63
CA LYS A 114 9.93 11.05 2.14
C LYS A 114 10.82 12.08 1.45
N ARG A 115 12.13 11.84 1.33
CA ARG A 115 13.04 12.74 0.61
C ARG A 115 12.62 12.98 -0.83
N PHE A 116 12.11 11.96 -1.53
CA PHE A 116 11.54 12.13 -2.87
C PHE A 116 10.37 13.11 -2.89
N TYR A 117 9.39 12.95 -2.00
CA TYR A 117 8.18 13.79 -2.00
C TYR A 117 8.41 15.22 -1.49
N GLU A 118 9.41 15.42 -0.62
CA GLU A 118 9.77 16.74 -0.06
C GLU A 118 10.75 17.54 -0.93
N GLN A 119 11.12 17.04 -2.12
CA GLN A 119 11.88 17.81 -3.10
C GLN A 119 11.02 18.80 -3.87
N ASP A 120 11.72 19.70 -4.57
CA ASP A 120 11.16 20.63 -5.54
C ASP A 120 10.32 19.89 -6.60
N LEU A 121 9.29 20.58 -7.08
CA LEU A 121 8.34 20.01 -8.02
C LEU A 121 9.01 19.58 -9.33
N GLU A 122 10.00 20.34 -9.80
CA GLU A 122 10.73 20.05 -11.04
C GLU A 122 11.41 18.67 -11.00
N GLU A 123 11.92 18.25 -9.85
CA GLU A 123 12.56 16.94 -9.68
C GLU A 123 11.54 15.80 -9.75
N LYS A 124 10.39 15.96 -9.08
CA LYS A 124 9.30 14.97 -9.10
C LYS A 124 8.65 14.85 -10.48
N MET A 125 8.51 15.97 -11.19
CA MET A 125 7.88 16.03 -12.52
C MET A 125 8.62 15.21 -13.59
N LYS A 126 9.91 14.93 -13.43
CA LYS A 126 10.68 14.04 -14.32
C LYS A 126 10.09 12.62 -14.37
N PHE A 127 9.45 12.21 -13.28
CA PHE A 127 8.81 10.91 -13.13
C PHE A 127 7.30 10.95 -13.36
N PHE A 128 6.71 12.12 -13.57
CA PHE A 128 5.27 12.25 -13.75
C PHE A 128 4.80 11.47 -14.98
N SER A 129 3.85 10.56 -14.81
CA SER A 129 3.29 9.82 -15.94
C SER A 129 1.99 9.10 -15.63
N HIS A 130 1.17 8.97 -16.67
CA HIS A 130 -0.04 8.17 -16.72
C HIS A 130 0.17 6.84 -17.47
N ASP A 131 1.40 6.57 -17.94
CA ASP A 131 1.75 5.38 -18.69
C ASP A 131 2.29 4.29 -17.75
N LEU A 132 1.48 3.25 -17.53
CA LEU A 132 1.81 2.10 -16.69
C LEU A 132 2.89 1.19 -17.26
N THR A 133 3.26 1.37 -18.53
CA THR A 133 4.38 0.63 -19.12
C THR A 133 5.73 1.20 -18.71
N ARG A 134 5.76 2.41 -18.14
CA ARG A 134 7.00 2.99 -17.60
C ARG A 134 7.47 2.20 -16.38
N LYS A 135 8.79 2.07 -16.28
CA LYS A 135 9.45 1.47 -15.11
C LYS A 135 9.23 2.26 -13.83
N ILE A 136 9.06 3.58 -13.95
CA ILE A 136 8.85 4.50 -12.84
C ILE A 136 7.79 5.50 -13.25
N ALA A 137 6.76 5.63 -12.42
CA ALA A 137 5.69 6.60 -12.63
C ALA A 137 5.30 7.23 -11.28
N TYR A 138 5.41 8.56 -11.22
CA TYR A 138 4.83 9.39 -10.18
C TYR A 138 3.49 9.95 -10.69
N SER A 139 2.46 9.88 -9.87
CA SER A 139 1.14 10.41 -10.21
C SER A 139 0.33 10.70 -8.94
N SER A 140 -0.78 11.39 -9.11
CA SER A 140 -1.77 11.59 -8.06
C SER A 140 -3.12 11.21 -8.61
N ASN A 141 -3.82 10.29 -7.94
CA ASN A 141 -5.18 9.90 -8.33
C ASN A 141 -5.31 9.35 -9.75
N TYR A 142 -4.30 8.61 -10.18
CA TYR A 142 -4.27 7.96 -11.49
C TYR A 142 -5.35 6.89 -11.67
N ASP A 143 -5.73 6.18 -10.59
CA ASP A 143 -6.69 5.06 -10.61
C ASP A 143 -8.15 5.48 -10.89
N LEU A 144 -8.40 6.78 -11.12
CA LEU A 144 -9.73 7.29 -11.41
C LEU A 144 -10.14 6.96 -12.84
N VAL A 145 -10.68 5.76 -13.04
CA VAL A 145 -11.78 5.61 -13.98
C VAL A 145 -12.96 6.37 -13.37
N PHE A 146 -13.24 7.55 -13.93
CA PHE A 146 -14.45 8.31 -13.61
C PHE A 146 -15.66 7.34 -13.62
N PRO A 147 -16.51 7.32 -12.58
CA PRO A 147 -16.80 8.39 -11.63
C PRO A 147 -16.18 8.23 -10.23
N GLN A 148 -15.04 7.56 -10.08
CA GLN A 148 -14.43 7.40 -8.75
C GLN A 148 -14.00 8.74 -8.11
N VAL A 149 -14.05 8.81 -6.78
CA VAL A 149 -13.70 10.00 -5.99
C VAL A 149 -12.19 10.07 -5.81
N ALA A 150 -11.58 11.25 -5.97
CA ALA A 150 -10.16 11.43 -5.72
C ALA A 150 -9.83 11.20 -4.24
N THR A 151 -8.74 10.50 -4.00
CA THR A 151 -8.13 10.19 -2.72
C THR A 151 -7.01 11.18 -2.36
N TRP A 152 -6.84 11.42 -1.06
CA TRP A 152 -5.85 12.35 -0.53
C TRP A 152 -4.46 11.69 -0.39
N LYS A 153 -3.87 11.29 -1.52
CA LYS A 153 -2.53 10.72 -1.61
C LYS A 153 -1.84 11.05 -2.93
N ASP A 154 -0.52 10.96 -2.89
CA ASP A 154 0.33 10.86 -4.07
C ASP A 154 1.00 9.49 -4.13
N THR A 155 1.27 9.00 -5.34
CA THR A 155 1.77 7.64 -5.57
C THR A 155 2.97 7.65 -6.51
N THR A 156 3.99 6.87 -6.18
CA THR A 156 5.08 6.53 -7.09
C THR A 156 5.19 5.02 -7.18
N VAL A 157 5.14 4.50 -8.41
CA VAL A 157 5.29 3.07 -8.69
C VAL A 157 6.67 2.82 -9.27
N PHE A 158 7.35 1.80 -8.76
CA PHE A 158 8.59 1.24 -9.31
C PHE A 158 8.31 -0.18 -9.78
N ASN A 159 8.40 -0.42 -11.08
CA ASN A 159 8.35 -1.76 -11.67
C ASN A 159 9.74 -2.40 -11.59
N MET A 160 9.90 -3.32 -10.65
CA MET A 160 11.19 -3.96 -10.32
C MET A 160 11.36 -5.32 -11.00
N ALA A 161 10.31 -5.89 -11.60
CA ALA A 161 10.39 -7.11 -12.39
C ALA A 161 9.23 -7.17 -13.41
N PRO A 162 9.48 -7.65 -14.64
CA PRO A 162 10.67 -8.41 -15.05
C PRO A 162 11.87 -7.58 -15.51
N ASP A 163 11.68 -6.30 -15.80
CA ASP A 163 12.73 -5.40 -16.32
C ASP A 163 12.92 -4.20 -15.39
N PRO A 164 13.69 -4.33 -14.28
CA PRO A 164 13.88 -3.27 -13.32
C PRO A 164 14.50 -2.01 -13.92
N PRO A 165 14.27 -0.82 -13.34
CA PRO A 165 14.99 0.39 -13.71
C PRO A 165 16.47 0.22 -13.40
N LYS A 166 17.31 0.76 -14.28
CA LYS A 166 18.74 0.92 -14.01
C LYS A 166 18.94 1.92 -12.89
N HIS A 167 20.12 1.85 -12.28
CA HIS A 167 20.47 2.69 -11.15
C HIS A 167 20.35 4.19 -11.45
N GLU A 168 20.77 4.62 -12.64
CA GLU A 168 20.69 5.99 -13.13
C GLU A 168 19.28 6.45 -13.52
N GLU A 169 18.34 5.51 -13.73
CA GLU A 169 16.94 5.81 -14.03
C GLU A 169 16.15 6.11 -12.75
N LEU A 170 16.61 5.65 -11.59
CA LEU A 170 15.95 5.88 -10.30
C LEU A 170 16.17 7.31 -9.78
N PRO A 171 15.23 7.88 -9.01
CA PRO A 171 15.42 9.19 -8.40
C PRO A 171 16.63 9.21 -7.47
N ALA A 172 17.49 10.23 -7.61
CA ALA A 172 18.71 10.35 -6.80
C ALA A 172 18.46 10.27 -5.28
N ALA A 173 17.27 10.72 -4.84
CA ALA A 173 16.83 10.75 -3.46
C ALA A 173 16.73 9.37 -2.77
N ASN A 174 16.47 8.33 -3.54
CA ASN A 174 16.11 7.00 -3.05
C ASN A 174 16.63 5.83 -3.91
N ARG A 175 17.44 6.10 -4.95
CA ARG A 175 17.94 5.08 -5.88
C ARG A 175 18.67 3.91 -5.20
N GLU A 176 19.51 4.20 -4.19
CA GLU A 176 20.28 3.15 -3.50
C GLU A 176 19.32 2.24 -2.71
N ILE A 177 18.42 2.85 -1.95
CA ILE A 177 17.57 2.12 -1.02
C ILE A 177 16.45 1.35 -1.72
N ILE A 178 15.90 1.84 -2.83
CA ILE A 178 14.85 1.10 -3.57
C ILE A 178 15.39 -0.25 -4.07
N GLN A 179 16.63 -0.28 -4.57
CA GLN A 179 17.24 -1.51 -5.06
C GLN A 179 17.55 -2.49 -3.92
N GLU A 180 18.04 -1.98 -2.79
CA GLU A 180 18.29 -2.81 -1.60
C GLU A 180 16.99 -3.35 -1.00
N TYR A 181 15.99 -2.49 -0.81
CA TYR A 181 14.67 -2.85 -0.30
C TYR A 181 13.98 -3.89 -1.19
N SER A 182 14.02 -3.71 -2.51
CA SER A 182 13.46 -4.69 -3.46
C SER A 182 14.05 -6.09 -3.28
N LYS A 183 15.38 -6.21 -3.11
CA LYS A 183 16.03 -7.51 -2.89
C LYS A 183 15.54 -8.17 -1.61
N GLU A 184 15.38 -7.42 -0.53
CA GLU A 184 14.88 -7.94 0.74
C GLU A 184 13.39 -8.33 0.64
N MET A 185 12.58 -7.57 -0.10
CA MET A 185 11.17 -7.90 -0.33
C MET A 185 10.99 -9.15 -1.20
N VAL A 186 11.87 -9.41 -2.16
CA VAL A 186 11.85 -10.66 -2.94
C VAL A 186 12.13 -11.87 -2.04
N LYS A 187 13.16 -11.79 -1.18
CA LYS A 187 13.45 -12.88 -0.21
C LYS A 187 12.30 -13.09 0.77
N MET A 188 11.70 -12.00 1.24
CA MET A 188 10.55 -12.06 2.14
C MET A 188 9.33 -12.67 1.44
N GLY A 189 9.08 -12.28 0.19
CA GLY A 189 8.02 -12.85 -0.64
C GLY A 189 8.19 -14.34 -0.87
N ASP A 190 9.42 -14.78 -1.19
CA ASP A 190 9.77 -16.21 -1.30
C ASP A 190 9.40 -16.96 -0.01
N LEU A 191 9.82 -16.46 1.16
CA LEU A 191 9.54 -17.11 2.44
C LEU A 191 8.03 -17.21 2.72
N ILE A 192 7.26 -16.14 2.50
CA ILE A 192 5.82 -16.18 2.75
C ILE A 192 5.12 -17.12 1.76
N PHE A 193 5.53 -17.15 0.49
CA PHE A 193 4.96 -18.11 -0.48
C PHE A 193 5.24 -19.57 -0.12
N GLU A 194 6.39 -19.87 0.47
CA GLU A 194 6.65 -21.21 1.01
C GLU A 194 5.71 -21.56 2.17
N LEU A 195 5.56 -20.65 3.13
CA LEU A 195 4.68 -20.84 4.28
C LEU A 195 3.22 -20.98 3.85
N LEU A 196 2.77 -20.20 2.87
CA LEU A 196 1.43 -20.31 2.27
C LEU A 196 1.24 -21.63 1.53
N SER A 197 2.24 -22.08 0.78
CA SER A 197 2.16 -23.37 0.08
C SER A 197 2.02 -24.53 1.07
N GLU A 198 2.79 -24.53 2.16
CA GLU A 198 2.66 -25.52 3.24
C GLU A 198 1.32 -25.37 4.00
N ALA A 199 0.86 -24.13 4.19
CA ALA A 199 -0.47 -23.85 4.74
C ALA A 199 -1.59 -24.31 3.81
N LEU A 200 -1.34 -24.64 2.55
CA LEU A 200 -2.29 -25.31 1.65
C LEU A 200 -2.10 -26.84 1.62
N GLY A 201 -1.11 -27.37 2.35
CA GLY A 201 -0.74 -28.79 2.30
C GLY A 201 0.00 -29.19 1.02
N LEU A 202 0.61 -28.22 0.33
CA LEU A 202 1.31 -28.38 -0.94
C LEU A 202 2.83 -28.43 -0.74
N ASP A 203 3.56 -28.75 -1.82
CA ASP A 203 5.02 -28.60 -1.88
C ASP A 203 5.40 -27.15 -1.54
N PRO A 204 6.40 -26.88 -0.67
CA PRO A 204 6.78 -25.51 -0.29
C PRO A 204 7.11 -24.61 -1.49
N ASN A 205 7.57 -25.18 -2.62
CA ASN A 205 7.88 -24.41 -3.81
C ASN A 205 6.69 -24.26 -4.79
N TYR A 206 5.47 -24.69 -4.41
CA TYR A 206 4.31 -24.71 -5.31
C TYR A 206 3.98 -23.32 -5.88
N LEU A 207 3.73 -22.33 -5.01
CA LEU A 207 3.41 -20.97 -5.43
C LEU A 207 4.59 -20.29 -6.12
N ARG A 208 5.81 -20.59 -5.68
CA ARG A 208 7.05 -20.10 -6.32
C ARG A 208 7.19 -20.58 -7.77
N LYS A 209 6.88 -21.86 -8.03
CA LYS A 209 6.95 -22.48 -9.37
C LYS A 209 5.82 -22.01 -10.31
N LYS A 210 4.74 -21.45 -9.78
CA LYS A 210 3.61 -20.92 -10.54
C LYS A 210 3.84 -19.53 -11.12
N ASP A 211 5.09 -19.05 -11.11
CA ASP A 211 5.45 -17.75 -11.65
C ASP A 211 4.74 -16.57 -10.92
N CYS A 212 4.23 -16.80 -9.70
CA CYS A 212 3.52 -15.80 -8.88
C CYS A 212 4.38 -14.58 -8.54
N LEU A 213 5.71 -14.70 -8.66
CA LEU A 213 6.71 -13.66 -8.42
C LEU A 213 7.19 -12.94 -9.70
N ARG A 214 6.59 -13.21 -10.87
CA ARG A 214 7.04 -12.60 -12.13
C ARG A 214 6.90 -11.08 -12.15
N GLY A 215 5.85 -10.58 -11.52
CA GLY A 215 5.65 -9.15 -11.30
C GLY A 215 6.14 -8.78 -9.92
N HIS A 216 7.01 -7.78 -9.83
CA HIS A 216 7.41 -7.18 -8.57
C HIS A 216 7.29 -5.67 -8.70
N TYR A 217 6.33 -5.10 -7.99
CA TYR A 217 6.09 -3.67 -7.95
C TYR A 217 6.33 -3.17 -6.53
N ILE A 218 6.94 -1.99 -6.43
CA ILE A 218 6.98 -1.22 -5.19
C ILE A 218 6.10 0.00 -5.39
N VAL A 219 5.00 0.05 -4.67
CA VAL A 219 4.08 1.17 -4.68
C VAL A 219 4.32 2.01 -3.43
N CYS A 220 4.75 3.24 -3.65
CA CYS A 220 5.06 4.19 -2.57
C CYS A 220 3.94 5.21 -2.49
N HIS A 221 3.18 5.19 -1.40
CA HIS A 221 2.15 6.19 -1.13
C HIS A 221 2.69 7.24 -0.17
N TYR A 222 2.41 8.51 -0.49
CA TYR A 222 2.67 9.64 0.38
C TYR A 222 1.33 10.30 0.71
N TYR A 223 1.04 10.42 2.01
CA TYR A 223 -0.21 10.96 2.54
C TYR A 223 0.07 12.29 3.25
N PRO A 224 0.02 13.44 2.56
CA PRO A 224 0.18 14.74 3.18
C PRO A 224 -0.91 14.99 4.23
N ARG A 225 -0.63 15.84 5.23
CA ARG A 225 -1.63 16.24 6.22
C ARG A 225 -2.86 16.84 5.54
N CYS A 226 -4.04 16.28 5.80
CA CYS A 226 -5.31 16.80 5.31
C CYS A 226 -5.90 17.83 6.31
N PRO A 227 -6.33 19.03 5.86
CA PRO A 227 -7.01 19.99 6.73
C PRO A 227 -8.46 19.60 7.04
N GLN A 228 -9.07 18.72 6.25
CA GLN A 228 -10.45 18.24 6.42
C GLN A 228 -10.51 16.70 6.33
N PRO A 229 -9.87 15.96 7.26
CA PRO A 229 -9.71 14.52 7.17
C PRO A 229 -11.05 13.75 7.16
N ASP A 230 -12.10 14.29 7.79
CA ASP A 230 -13.44 13.69 7.79
C ASP A 230 -14.20 13.84 6.44
N ARG A 231 -13.58 14.41 5.40
CA ARG A 231 -14.21 14.61 4.08
C ARG A 231 -13.57 13.81 2.95
N THR A 232 -12.48 13.11 3.22
CA THR A 232 -11.72 12.40 2.19
C THR A 232 -11.08 11.14 2.75
N LEU A 233 -10.53 10.31 1.88
CA LEU A 233 -9.82 9.08 2.23
C LEU A 233 -8.43 9.10 1.61
N GLY A 234 -7.45 8.52 2.31
CA GLY A 234 -6.13 8.28 1.74
C GLY A 234 -6.18 7.24 0.63
N THR A 235 -6.91 6.15 0.83
CA THR A 235 -7.24 5.14 -0.18
C THR A 235 -8.68 4.67 0.05
N GLY A 236 -9.44 4.43 -1.03
CA GLY A 236 -10.80 3.91 -0.94
C GLY A 236 -10.86 2.41 -0.60
N LYS A 237 -12.06 1.90 -0.33
CA LYS A 237 -12.30 0.45 -0.17
C LYS A 237 -11.93 -0.29 -1.46
N HIS A 238 -11.08 -1.30 -1.37
CA HIS A 238 -10.66 -2.15 -2.48
C HIS A 238 -10.16 -3.51 -1.96
N THR A 239 -9.93 -4.43 -2.89
CA THR A 239 -9.09 -5.62 -2.73
C THR A 239 -7.86 -5.47 -3.62
N ASP A 240 -6.77 -6.13 -3.25
CA ASP A 240 -5.57 -6.17 -4.07
C ASP A 240 -5.70 -7.26 -5.13
N SER A 241 -5.50 -6.89 -6.40
CA SER A 241 -5.61 -7.82 -7.52
C SER A 241 -4.35 -8.68 -7.73
N ASP A 242 -3.40 -8.66 -6.80
CA ASP A 242 -2.14 -9.38 -6.89
C ASP A 242 -2.23 -10.79 -6.26
N PHE A 243 -1.09 -11.45 -6.07
CA PHE A 243 -1.04 -12.67 -5.27
C PHE A 243 -0.93 -12.36 -3.77
N MET A 244 -0.11 -11.38 -3.43
CA MET A 244 0.16 -10.99 -2.06
C MET A 244 0.82 -9.62 -2.04
N THR A 245 0.41 -8.78 -1.09
CA THR A 245 1.06 -7.52 -0.78
C THR A 245 1.86 -7.63 0.52
N ILE A 246 3.04 -7.00 0.53
CA ILE A 246 3.90 -6.80 1.71
C ILE A 246 3.97 -5.30 1.98
N LEU A 247 3.28 -4.84 3.01
CA LEU A 247 3.15 -3.44 3.34
C LEU A 247 4.05 -3.04 4.52
N LEU A 248 4.88 -2.03 4.29
CA LEU A 248 5.62 -1.31 5.31
C LEU A 248 4.91 0.00 5.65
N GLN A 249 4.49 0.15 6.91
CA GLN A 249 3.85 1.36 7.41
C GLN A 249 4.84 2.28 8.14
N ASP A 250 4.51 3.57 8.20
CA ASP A 250 5.13 4.47 9.17
C ASP A 250 4.50 4.31 10.57
N HIS A 251 4.87 5.18 11.50
CA HIS A 251 4.36 5.14 12.88
C HIS A 251 2.98 5.79 13.05
N VAL A 252 2.47 6.49 12.02
CA VAL A 252 1.15 7.16 12.07
C VAL A 252 0.06 6.14 11.78
N GLY A 253 0.29 5.23 10.83
CA GLY A 253 -0.65 4.18 10.47
C GLY A 253 -1.75 4.68 9.55
N GLY A 254 -3.00 4.29 9.83
CA GLY A 254 -4.17 4.64 9.01
C GLY A 254 -4.65 3.53 8.07
N LEU A 255 -4.03 2.34 8.10
CA LEU A 255 -4.59 1.16 7.45
C LEU A 255 -5.80 0.67 8.26
N GLN A 256 -6.90 0.42 7.55
CA GLN A 256 -8.08 -0.23 8.07
C GLN A 256 -8.38 -1.46 7.22
N VAL A 257 -8.75 -2.56 7.86
CA VAL A 257 -9.15 -3.81 7.18
C VAL A 257 -10.62 -4.09 7.48
N LEU A 258 -11.36 -4.58 6.48
CA LEU A 258 -12.74 -4.99 6.67
C LEU A 258 -12.78 -6.45 7.10
N HIS A 259 -13.15 -6.70 8.37
CA HIS A 259 -13.27 -8.05 8.93
C HIS A 259 -14.65 -8.24 9.56
N GLN A 260 -15.39 -9.26 9.11
CA GLN A 260 -16.76 -9.56 9.57
C GLN A 260 -17.70 -8.34 9.52
N ASP A 261 -17.66 -7.57 8.43
CA ASP A 261 -18.43 -6.32 8.24
C ASP A 261 -18.06 -5.17 9.21
N HIS A 262 -16.89 -5.24 9.84
CA HIS A 262 -16.35 -4.19 10.71
C HIS A 262 -15.01 -3.71 10.17
N TRP A 263 -14.83 -2.40 10.06
CA TRP A 263 -13.51 -1.84 9.81
C TRP A 263 -12.68 -1.88 11.10
N VAL A 264 -11.53 -2.51 11.03
CA VAL A 264 -10.58 -2.70 12.13
C VAL A 264 -9.30 -1.95 11.81
N ASP A 265 -8.86 -1.09 12.73
CA ASP A 265 -7.62 -0.35 12.59
C ASP A 265 -6.42 -1.29 12.78
N VAL A 266 -5.48 -1.28 11.83
CA VAL A 266 -4.22 -2.02 11.95
C VAL A 266 -3.18 -1.10 12.56
N THR A 267 -2.92 -1.30 13.85
CA THR A 267 -1.92 -0.50 14.58
C THR A 267 -0.51 -0.88 14.11
N PRO A 268 0.32 0.06 13.62
CA PRO A 268 1.69 -0.24 13.21
C PRO A 268 2.53 -0.74 14.40
N LEU A 269 3.16 -1.90 14.25
CA LEU A 269 4.13 -2.41 15.22
C LEU A 269 5.57 -2.09 14.75
N PRO A 270 6.47 -1.62 15.64
CA PRO A 270 7.86 -1.36 15.28
C PRO A 270 8.54 -2.59 14.68
N GLY A 271 9.15 -2.42 13.50
CA GLY A 271 9.85 -3.50 12.80
C GLY A 271 8.93 -4.61 12.30
N SER A 272 7.64 -4.33 12.08
CA SER A 272 6.69 -5.26 11.46
C SER A 272 6.43 -4.93 9.99
N LEU A 273 5.97 -5.94 9.27
CA LEU A 273 5.35 -5.81 7.95
C LEU A 273 3.92 -6.35 8.03
N VAL A 274 2.99 -5.76 7.27
CA VAL A 274 1.65 -6.32 7.07
C VAL A 274 1.67 -7.15 5.80
N ILE A 275 1.10 -8.34 5.85
CA ILE A 275 0.90 -9.22 4.71
C ILE A 275 -0.60 -9.31 4.46
N ASN A 276 -1.00 -9.25 3.19
CA ASN A 276 -2.37 -9.57 2.79
C ASN A 276 -2.43 -10.42 1.54
N ILE A 277 -3.48 -11.21 1.45
CA ILE A 277 -3.77 -12.11 0.35
C ILE A 277 -4.50 -11.33 -0.74
N GLY A 278 -3.99 -11.41 -1.97
CA GLY A 278 -4.62 -10.80 -3.14
C GLY A 278 -5.55 -11.76 -3.89
N ASP A 279 -6.38 -11.20 -4.75
CA ASP A 279 -7.44 -11.92 -5.50
C ASP A 279 -6.87 -13.08 -6.34
N LEU A 280 -5.66 -12.95 -6.91
CA LEU A 280 -5.06 -14.01 -7.72
C LEU A 280 -4.66 -15.22 -6.88
N LEU A 281 -4.19 -15.01 -5.65
CA LEU A 281 -3.86 -16.11 -4.76
C LEU A 281 -5.14 -16.80 -4.27
N GLN A 282 -6.19 -16.04 -3.97
CA GLN A 282 -7.49 -16.61 -3.61
C GLN A 282 -8.05 -17.53 -4.71
N LEU A 283 -7.82 -17.21 -5.99
CA LEU A 283 -8.22 -18.07 -7.12
C LEU A 283 -7.34 -19.33 -7.28
N CYS A 284 -6.13 -19.31 -6.74
CA CYS A 284 -5.17 -20.41 -6.85
C CYS A 284 -5.17 -21.38 -5.67
N ALA A 285 -5.83 -21.00 -4.57
CA ALA A 285 -5.90 -21.73 -3.30
C ALA A 285 -7.01 -22.80 -3.30
#